data_AF-A0A527HDR7-F1
#
_entry.id   AF-A0A527HDR7-F1
#
_cell.length_a   1.000
_cell.length_b   1.000
_cell.length_c   1.000
_cell.angle_alpha   90.00
_cell.angle_beta   90.00
_cell.angle_gamma   90.00
#
_symmetry.space_group_name_H-M   'P 1'
#
loop_
_entity.id
_entity.type
_entity.pdbx_description
1 polymer ?
#
loop_
_entity_poly.entity_id
_entity_poly.type
_entity_poly.pdbx_seq_one_letter_code
_entity_poly.pdbx_strand_id
1 'polypeptide(L)'
;RAMKVGKESIAGTMAALEAWEKRDHAGIRRREDAALNLWKDALQGLPGIVAQIIPDPTANPLDRLQIFVLPESRFTAAGLTSALATGSPPIIVRNHEVERGHFFLDPCNLHPGEAEIVAERLRAISTAKDRPADAMKVARKDSSGVLRWPD
;
A
#
# COMPACT_ATOMS: atom_id res chain seq x y z
N ARG A 1 -10.67 23.78 -29.31
CA ARG A 1 -9.59 22.76 -29.43
C ARG A 1 -9.24 22.25 -28.04
N ALA A 2 -9.90 21.18 -27.58
CA ALA A 2 -9.73 20.67 -26.22
C ALA A 2 -8.41 19.90 -25.99
N MET A 3 -7.69 19.57 -27.07
CA MET A 3 -6.46 18.75 -27.03
C MET A 3 -5.16 19.56 -27.21
N LYS A 4 -5.18 20.90 -27.07
CA LYS A 4 -3.95 21.71 -27.18
C LYS A 4 -3.32 21.85 -25.80
N VAL A 5 -2.07 21.42 -25.67
CA VAL A 5 -1.29 21.53 -24.42
C VAL A 5 -1.01 23.02 -24.13
N GLY A 6 -1.22 23.43 -22.87
CA GLY A 6 -0.92 24.79 -22.39
C GLY A 6 0.58 24.98 -22.15
N LYS A 7 1.03 26.24 -22.08
CA LYS A 7 2.45 26.58 -21.83
C LYS A 7 2.95 26.04 -20.48
N GLU A 8 2.07 25.98 -19.48
CA GLU A 8 2.34 25.47 -18.15
C GLU A 8 2.62 23.96 -18.18
N SER A 9 1.84 23.20 -18.96
CA SER A 9 2.07 21.75 -19.13
C SER A 9 3.37 21.46 -19.88
N ILE A 10 3.73 22.30 -20.87
CA ILE A 10 5.02 22.19 -21.56
C ILE A 10 6.17 22.43 -20.57
N ALA A 11 6.11 23.54 -19.82
CA ALA A 11 7.13 23.88 -18.82
C ALA A 11 7.23 22.81 -17.72
N GLY A 12 6.10 22.30 -17.23
CA GLY A 12 6.07 21.21 -16.25
C GLY A 12 6.66 19.91 -16.78
N THR A 13 6.44 19.58 -18.06
CA THR A 13 7.04 18.41 -18.71
C THR A 13 8.55 18.55 -18.81
N MET A 14 9.04 19.73 -19.22
CA MET A 14 10.48 20.02 -19.28
C MET A 14 11.13 19.86 -17.90
N ALA A 15 10.55 20.47 -16.86
CA ALA A 15 11.05 20.36 -15.49
C ALA A 15 11.03 18.92 -14.97
N ALA A 16 10.00 18.14 -15.29
CA ALA A 16 9.91 16.72 -14.90
C ALA A 16 11.00 15.87 -15.56
N LEU A 17 11.30 16.12 -16.85
CA LEU A 17 12.37 15.42 -17.57
C LEU A 17 13.75 15.77 -16.98
N GLU A 18 14.03 17.05 -16.73
CA GLU A 18 15.28 17.49 -16.09
C GLU A 18 15.44 16.92 -14.68
N ALA A 19 14.35 16.85 -13.91
CA ALA A 19 14.35 16.27 -12.58
C ALA A 19 14.59 14.75 -12.64
N TRP A 20 13.99 14.06 -13.62
CA TRP A 20 14.17 12.63 -13.84
C TRP A 20 15.61 12.26 -14.21
N GLU A 21 16.24 13.05 -15.08
CA GLU A 21 17.64 12.86 -15.50
C GLU A 21 18.61 12.95 -14.31
N LYS A 22 18.39 13.91 -13.40
CA LYS A 22 19.27 14.16 -12.24
C LYS A 22 18.94 13.30 -11.01
N ARG A 23 17.89 12.49 -11.06
CA ARG A 23 17.36 11.75 -9.91
C ARG A 23 18.31 10.62 -9.50
N ASP A 24 18.59 10.49 -8.21
CA ASP A 24 19.36 9.35 -7.66
C ASP A 24 18.47 8.11 -7.54
N HIS A 25 18.31 7.41 -8.67
CA HIS A 25 17.51 6.18 -8.77
C HIS A 25 18.03 5.09 -7.82
N ALA A 26 19.36 4.96 -7.68
CA ALA A 26 19.96 3.95 -6.81
C ALA A 26 19.71 4.25 -5.32
N GLY A 27 19.82 5.52 -4.91
CA GLY A 27 19.51 5.94 -3.54
C GLY A 27 18.03 5.85 -3.20
N ILE A 28 17.14 6.11 -4.15
CA ILE A 28 15.70 5.84 -3.98
C ILE A 28 15.48 4.36 -3.74
N ARG A 29 16.06 3.50 -4.60
CA ARG A 29 15.88 2.05 -4.47
C ARG A 29 16.38 1.52 -3.14
N ARG A 30 17.55 1.97 -2.67
CA ARG A 30 18.06 1.61 -1.32
C ARG A 30 17.11 2.00 -0.20
N ARG A 31 16.46 3.18 -0.29
CA ARG A 31 15.49 3.63 0.72
C ARG A 31 14.20 2.81 0.67
N GLU A 32 13.72 2.49 -0.52
CA GLU A 32 12.54 1.63 -0.71
C GLU A 32 12.80 0.22 -0.19
N ASP A 33 13.95 -0.38 -0.50
CA ASP A 33 14.36 -1.69 0.02
C ASP A 33 14.48 -1.68 1.55
N ALA A 34 15.00 -0.60 2.15
CA ALA A 34 15.07 -0.46 3.61
C ALA A 34 13.67 -0.41 4.24
N ALA A 35 12.72 0.34 3.66
CA ALA A 35 11.34 0.40 4.15
C ALA A 35 10.65 -0.97 4.06
N LEU A 36 10.82 -1.68 2.94
CA LEU A 36 10.25 -3.02 2.75
C LEU A 36 10.75 -4.02 3.80
N ASN A 37 12.06 -4.02 4.08
CA ASN A 37 12.64 -4.88 5.10
C ASN A 37 12.16 -4.50 6.51
N LEU A 38 12.12 -3.21 6.84
CA LEU A 38 11.59 -2.72 8.12
C LEU A 38 10.16 -3.22 8.37
N TRP A 39 9.27 -3.11 7.37
CA TRP A 39 7.89 -3.57 7.51
C TRP A 39 7.77 -5.09 7.61
N LYS A 40 8.57 -5.82 6.83
CA LYS A 40 8.63 -7.28 6.90
C LYS A 40 9.06 -7.74 8.30
N ASP A 41 10.09 -7.13 8.86
CA ASP A 41 10.63 -7.44 10.19
C ASP A 41 9.61 -7.08 11.29
N ALA A 42 8.90 -5.96 11.17
CA ALA A 42 7.87 -5.54 12.12
C ALA A 42 6.72 -6.57 12.24
N LEU A 43 6.40 -7.26 11.14
CA LEU A 43 5.35 -8.28 11.05
C LEU A 43 5.83 -9.70 11.34
N GLN A 44 7.15 -9.92 11.43
CA GLN A 44 7.70 -11.25 11.64
C GLN A 44 7.23 -11.87 12.96
N GLY A 45 6.80 -13.13 12.89
CA GLY A 45 6.36 -13.91 14.06
C GLY A 45 4.97 -13.56 14.58
N LEU A 46 4.24 -12.66 13.92
CA LEU A 46 2.86 -12.35 14.31
C LEU A 46 1.90 -13.48 13.87
N PRO A 47 1.01 -13.96 14.76
CA PRO A 47 0.07 -15.02 14.41
C PRO A 47 -0.82 -14.64 13.24
N GLY A 48 -0.86 -15.51 12.23
CA GLY A 48 -1.71 -15.36 11.04
C GLY A 48 -1.33 -14.21 10.11
N ILE A 49 -0.12 -13.65 10.21
CA ILE A 49 0.39 -12.67 9.26
C ILE A 49 1.62 -13.25 8.56
N VAL A 50 1.60 -13.25 7.22
CA VAL A 50 2.74 -13.67 6.40
C VAL A 50 3.08 -12.55 5.44
N ALA A 51 4.32 -12.04 5.51
CA ALA A 51 4.79 -10.93 4.69
C ALA A 51 5.93 -11.37 3.76
N GLN A 52 5.81 -11.08 2.47
CA GLN A 52 6.82 -11.40 1.46
C GLN A 52 7.08 -10.20 0.55
N ILE A 53 8.35 -9.99 0.20
CA ILE A 53 8.73 -8.98 -0.79
C ILE A 53 8.63 -9.61 -2.18
N ILE A 54 7.90 -8.97 -3.08
CA ILE A 54 7.73 -9.42 -4.46
C ILE A 54 8.09 -8.30 -5.44
N PRO A 55 8.66 -8.62 -6.61
CA PRO A 55 8.88 -7.62 -7.65
C PRO A 55 7.55 -7.22 -8.33
N ASP A 56 7.53 -6.03 -8.94
CA ASP A 56 6.39 -5.64 -9.78
C ASP A 56 6.26 -6.56 -11.02
N PRO A 57 5.04 -7.07 -11.32
CA PRO A 57 4.84 -8.04 -12.40
C PRO A 57 5.08 -7.45 -13.80
N THR A 58 5.19 -6.14 -13.95
CA THR A 58 5.45 -5.46 -15.23
C THR A 58 6.93 -5.09 -15.42
N ALA A 59 7.81 -5.58 -14.54
CA ALA A 59 9.24 -5.25 -14.51
C ALA A 59 9.54 -3.75 -14.30
N ASN A 60 8.57 -3.00 -13.75
CA ASN A 60 8.85 -1.70 -13.15
C ASN A 60 9.85 -1.92 -12.00
N PRO A 61 10.91 -1.11 -11.85
CA PRO A 61 11.92 -1.26 -10.79
C PRO A 61 11.41 -0.92 -9.38
N LEU A 62 10.30 -1.51 -8.97
CA LEU A 62 9.60 -1.35 -7.70
C LEU A 62 9.29 -2.73 -7.13
N ASP A 63 9.66 -2.95 -5.89
CA ASP A 63 9.21 -4.12 -5.13
C ASP A 63 8.09 -3.72 -4.17
N ARG A 64 7.29 -4.71 -3.78
CA ARG A 64 6.15 -4.55 -2.89
C ARG A 64 6.24 -5.53 -1.74
N LEU A 65 5.72 -5.12 -0.58
CA LEU A 65 5.44 -6.07 0.48
C LEU A 65 4.02 -6.61 0.31
N GLN A 66 3.89 -7.88 -0.04
CA GLN A 66 2.61 -8.59 -0.02
C GLN A 66 2.38 -9.16 1.37
N ILE A 67 1.22 -8.87 1.96
CA ILE A 67 0.83 -9.34 3.29
C ILE A 67 -0.39 -10.24 3.15
N PHE A 68 -0.24 -11.51 3.47
CA PHE A 68 -1.33 -12.45 3.66
C PHE A 68 -1.86 -12.37 5.09
N VAL A 69 -3.18 -12.39 5.21
CA VAL A 69 -3.92 -12.32 6.47
C VAL A 69 -4.72 -13.60 6.64
N LEU A 70 -4.26 -14.45 7.56
CA LEU A 70 -4.82 -15.75 7.87
C LEU A 70 -5.73 -15.68 9.11
N PRO A 71 -6.62 -16.67 9.31
CA PRO A 71 -7.62 -16.64 10.40
C PRO A 71 -7.03 -16.42 11.81
N GLU A 72 -5.81 -16.88 12.08
CA GLU A 72 -5.13 -16.77 13.38
C GLU A 72 -4.86 -15.30 13.76
N SER A 73 -4.82 -14.39 12.77
CA SER A 73 -4.68 -12.96 13.00
C SER A 73 -5.94 -12.33 13.62
N ARG A 74 -7.09 -13.02 13.58
CA ARG A 74 -8.41 -12.48 13.95
C ARG A 74 -8.78 -11.24 13.12
N PHE A 75 -8.23 -11.15 11.92
CA PHE A 75 -8.58 -10.18 10.89
C PHE A 75 -8.87 -10.92 9.59
N THR A 76 -9.68 -10.31 8.73
CA THR A 76 -9.61 -10.52 7.28
C THR A 76 -8.67 -9.48 6.68
N ALA A 77 -8.17 -9.69 5.46
CA ALA A 77 -7.40 -8.66 4.76
C ALA A 77 -8.21 -7.36 4.61
N ALA A 78 -9.49 -7.45 4.27
CA ALA A 78 -10.36 -6.28 4.18
C ALA A 78 -10.54 -5.55 5.53
N GLY A 79 -10.67 -6.28 6.63
CA GLY A 79 -10.76 -5.69 7.97
C GLY A 79 -9.45 -5.06 8.44
N LEU A 80 -8.31 -5.70 8.20
CA LEU A 80 -7.00 -5.13 8.55
C LEU A 80 -6.71 -3.86 7.76
N THR A 81 -6.97 -3.84 6.45
CA THR A 81 -6.81 -2.62 5.64
C THR A 81 -7.78 -1.50 6.06
N SER A 82 -8.98 -1.84 6.51
CA SER A 82 -9.94 -0.87 7.07
C SER A 82 -9.44 -0.26 8.40
N ALA A 83 -8.90 -1.10 9.29
CA ALA A 83 -8.31 -0.65 10.55
C ALA A 83 -7.09 0.25 10.34
N LEU A 84 -6.26 -0.04 9.33
CA LEU A 84 -5.13 0.81 8.92
C LEU A 84 -5.62 2.16 8.38
N ALA A 85 -6.64 2.16 7.53
CA ALA A 85 -7.17 3.37 6.89
C ALA A 85 -7.92 4.30 7.87
N THR A 86 -8.55 3.76 8.90
CA THR A 86 -9.27 4.52 9.94
C THR A 86 -8.38 4.95 11.11
N GLY A 87 -7.12 4.54 11.11
CA GLY A 87 -6.13 4.94 12.11
C GLY A 87 -5.72 6.41 12.03
N SER A 88 -4.92 6.83 13.01
CA SER A 88 -4.26 8.13 13.03
C SER A 88 -2.75 7.94 13.19
N PRO A 89 -1.93 8.28 12.16
CA PRO A 89 -2.35 8.69 10.82
C PRO A 89 -3.01 7.54 10.03
N PRO A 90 -3.82 7.85 9.01
CA PRO A 90 -4.41 6.84 8.14
C PRO A 90 -3.33 6.23 7.23
N ILE A 91 -3.33 4.90 7.11
CA ILE A 91 -2.43 4.17 6.20
C ILE A 91 -3.28 3.56 5.09
N ILE A 92 -3.19 4.15 3.90
CA ILE A 92 -3.92 3.69 2.72
C ILE A 92 -3.03 2.75 1.91
N VAL A 93 -3.46 1.51 1.81
CA VAL A 93 -2.71 0.43 1.17
C VAL A 93 -3.34 0.01 -0.15
N ARG A 94 -2.56 -0.70 -0.97
CA ARG A 94 -3.04 -1.25 -2.24
C ARG A 94 -3.88 -2.51 -1.97
N ASN A 95 -5.17 -2.29 -1.71
CA ASN A 95 -6.13 -3.28 -1.22
C ASN A 95 -7.00 -3.94 -2.31
N HIS A 96 -6.68 -3.74 -3.59
CA HIS A 96 -7.47 -4.27 -4.73
C HIS A 96 -7.73 -5.79 -4.75
N GLU A 97 -6.97 -6.58 -3.98
CA GLU A 97 -7.06 -8.05 -3.90
C GLU A 97 -7.41 -8.57 -2.49
N VAL A 98 -7.98 -7.74 -1.60
CA VAL A 98 -8.31 -8.17 -0.23
C VAL A 98 -9.29 -9.35 -0.16
N GLU A 99 -10.10 -9.58 -1.20
CA GLU A 99 -10.94 -10.77 -1.32
C GLU A 99 -10.13 -12.08 -1.42
N ARG A 100 -8.87 -12.00 -1.83
CA ARG A 100 -7.93 -13.13 -1.94
C ARG A 100 -7.17 -13.39 -0.63
N GLY A 101 -7.46 -12.64 0.42
CA GLY A 101 -6.82 -12.78 1.73
C GLY A 101 -5.49 -12.05 1.87
N HIS A 102 -5.13 -11.17 0.93
CA HIS A 102 -3.89 -10.38 1.00
C HIS A 102 -4.04 -8.96 0.46
N PHE A 103 -3.04 -8.13 0.74
CA PHE A 103 -2.90 -6.77 0.19
C PHE A 103 -1.42 -6.41 0.05
N PHE A 104 -1.13 -5.22 -0.50
CA PHE A 104 0.24 -4.78 -0.76
C PHE A 104 0.55 -3.42 -0.13
N LEU A 105 1.81 -3.25 0.28
CA LEU A 105 2.40 -1.95 0.58
C LEU A 105 3.40 -1.58 -0.51
N ASP A 106 3.29 -0.34 -0.99
CA ASP A 106 4.19 0.26 -1.95
C ASP A 106 5.09 1.29 -1.23
N PRO A 107 6.43 1.16 -1.28
CA PRO A 107 7.34 2.08 -0.58
C PRO A 107 7.58 3.42 -1.30
N CYS A 108 7.13 3.56 -2.55
CA CYS A 108 7.51 4.67 -3.43
C CYS A 108 6.88 6.04 -3.09
N ASN A 109 5.90 6.08 -2.19
CA ASN A 109 5.16 7.29 -1.83
C ASN A 109 5.54 7.85 -0.44
N LEU A 110 6.59 7.33 0.18
CA LEU A 110 6.95 7.69 1.56
C LEU A 110 7.74 9.00 1.65
N HIS A 111 7.35 9.83 2.61
CA HIS A 111 8.15 10.91 3.16
C HIS A 111 9.11 10.40 4.25
N PRO A 112 10.16 11.17 4.59
CA PRO A 112 11.07 10.80 5.67
C PRO A 112 10.33 10.56 6.99
N GLY A 113 10.60 9.42 7.64
CA GLY A 113 9.98 9.02 8.92
C GLY A 113 8.66 8.24 8.78
N GLU A 114 8.03 8.22 7.60
CA GLU A 114 6.75 7.52 7.43
C GLU A 114 6.90 6.00 7.43
N ALA A 115 8.07 5.48 7.03
CA ALA A 115 8.32 4.03 7.05
C ALA A 115 8.21 3.47 8.47
N GLU A 116 8.78 4.17 9.45
CA GLU A 116 8.77 3.84 10.87
C GLU A 116 7.36 3.93 11.45
N ILE A 117 6.62 4.98 11.11
CA ILE A 117 5.21 5.15 11.52
C ILE A 117 4.38 3.98 10.99
N VAL A 118 4.54 3.60 9.73
CA VAL A 118 3.82 2.46 9.14
C VAL A 118 4.20 1.15 9.87
N ALA A 119 5.47 0.92 10.15
CA ALA A 119 5.94 -0.26 10.87
C ALA A 119 5.32 -0.36 12.28
N GLU A 120 5.35 0.74 13.04
CA GLU A 120 4.77 0.82 14.38
C GLU A 120 3.28 0.53 14.35
N ARG A 121 2.54 1.17 13.43
CA ARG A 121 1.09 1.00 13.31
C ARG A 121 0.69 -0.40 12.87
N LEU A 122 1.41 -0.99 11.90
CA LEU A 122 1.22 -2.39 11.48
C LEU A 122 1.33 -3.33 12.68
N ARG A 123 2.39 -3.19 13.47
CA ARG A 123 2.61 -4.02 14.65
C ARG A 123 1.57 -3.75 15.74
N ALA A 124 1.27 -2.49 16.05
CA ALA A 124 0.32 -2.11 17.09
C ALA A 124 -1.08 -2.66 16.80
N ILE A 125 -1.58 -2.51 15.58
CA ILE A 125 -2.91 -3.01 15.18
C ILE A 125 -2.91 -4.55 15.20
N SER A 126 -1.88 -5.18 14.63
CA SER A 126 -1.81 -6.64 14.55
C SER A 126 -1.72 -7.31 15.92
N THR A 127 -1.05 -6.67 16.89
CA THR A 127 -0.85 -7.21 18.25
C THR A 127 -1.90 -6.75 19.27
N ALA A 128 -2.78 -5.82 18.91
CA ALA A 128 -3.85 -5.35 19.80
C ALA A 128 -4.71 -6.53 20.32
N LYS A 129 -5.03 -6.49 21.63
CA LYS A 129 -5.87 -7.51 22.27
C LYS A 129 -7.28 -7.48 21.70
N ASP A 130 -7.85 -6.27 21.63
CA ASP A 130 -9.17 -6.00 21.09
C ASP A 130 -9.10 -5.78 19.59
N ARG A 131 -10.15 -6.21 18.91
CA ARG A 131 -10.32 -6.04 17.46
C ARG A 131 -11.42 -5.00 17.22
N PRO A 132 -11.24 -4.09 16.24
CA PRO A 132 -12.32 -3.20 15.85
C PRO A 132 -13.50 -4.00 15.30
N ALA A 133 -14.70 -3.43 15.34
CA ALA A 133 -15.94 -4.11 14.94
C ALA A 133 -15.90 -4.65 13.50
N ASP A 134 -15.12 -4.02 12.62
CA ASP A 134 -14.94 -4.37 11.21
C ASP A 134 -13.71 -5.25 10.94
N ALA A 135 -13.04 -5.78 11.97
CA ALA A 135 -11.85 -6.62 11.81
C ALA A 135 -12.09 -7.86 10.93
N MET A 136 -13.30 -8.42 10.98
CA MET A 136 -13.71 -9.58 10.18
C MET A 136 -14.55 -9.20 8.96
N LYS A 137 -14.49 -7.93 8.53
CA LYS A 137 -15.22 -7.44 7.35
C LYS A 137 -14.90 -8.31 6.13
N VAL A 138 -15.92 -8.77 5.42
CA VAL A 138 -15.73 -9.49 4.15
C VAL A 138 -15.65 -8.49 3.01
N ALA A 139 -14.71 -8.71 2.09
CA ALA A 139 -14.64 -7.93 0.85
C ALA A 139 -15.91 -8.17 0.03
N ARG A 140 -16.76 -7.14 -0.11
CA ARG A 140 -17.90 -7.15 -1.02
C ARG A 140 -17.66 -6.12 -2.12
N LYS A 141 -17.48 -6.58 -3.36
CA LYS A 141 -17.54 -5.73 -4.55
C LYS A 141 -18.99 -5.82 -5.05
N ASP A 142 -19.82 -4.85 -4.67
CA ASP A 142 -21.20 -4.77 -5.16
C ASP A 142 -21.19 -4.30 -6.61
N SER A 143 -21.51 -5.22 -7.53
CA SER A 143 -21.61 -4.92 -8.96
C SER A 143 -23.01 -4.47 -9.39
N SER A 144 -23.97 -4.39 -8.46
CA SER A 144 -25.36 -4.03 -8.78
C SER A 144 -25.47 -2.65 -9.44
N GLY A 145 -24.61 -1.70 -9.06
CA GLY A 145 -24.52 -0.38 -9.70
C GLY A 145 -23.90 -0.42 -11.11
N VAL A 146 -22.92 -1.30 -11.34
CA VAL A 146 -22.31 -1.48 -12.68
C VAL A 146 -23.32 -2.13 -13.64
N LEU A 147 -24.15 -3.05 -13.13
CA LEU A 147 -25.21 -3.69 -13.90
C LEU A 147 -26.38 -2.75 -14.25
N ARG A 148 -26.45 -1.56 -13.64
CA ARG A 148 -27.45 -0.52 -13.96
C ARG A 148 -26.93 0.53 -14.94
N TRP A 149 -25.66 0.46 -15.36
CA TRP A 149 -25.12 1.39 -16.36
C TRP A 149 -25.71 1.11 -17.76
N PRO A 150 -26.11 2.13 -18.56
CA PRO A 150 -25.90 3.57 -18.40
C PRO A 150 -27.08 4.34 -17.76
N ASP A 151 -28.05 3.66 -17.16
CA ASP A 151 -29.21 4.25 -16.49
C ASP A 151 -28.81 5.07 -15.25
#